data_AF-A0A950DJB3-F1
#
_entry.id   AF-A0A950DJB3-F1
#
_cell.length_a   1.000
_cell.length_b   1.000
_cell.length_c   1.000
_cell.angle_alpha   90.00
_cell.angle_beta   90.00
_cell.angle_gamma   90.00
#
_symmetry.space_group_name_H-M   'P 1'
#
loop_
_entity.id
_entity.type
_entity.pdbx_description
1 polymer ?
#
loop_
_entity_poly.entity_id
_entity_poly.type
_entity_poly.pdbx_seq_one_letter_code
_entity_poly.pdbx_strand_id
1 'polypeptide(L)'
;MRPIQERTALLENYRLCFNLPIGRGERGVANLEPHLGARTWGVLYLITTEQSEHLDRTEGASLGRYRRIPVSLIVDGGEQISGFTYQSVRVNWERKPSQRYISLLIEGAVQHSLPADYIVYLRRFELAVDERVSKT
;
A
#
# COMPACT_ATOMS: atom_id res chain seq x y z
N MET A 1 4.05 -4.34 -15.33
CA MET A 1 2.82 -5.16 -15.33
C MET A 1 1.69 -4.31 -15.90
N ARG A 2 0.77 -4.88 -16.69
CA ARG A 2 -0.44 -4.18 -17.19
C ARG A 2 -1.66 -5.01 -16.76
N PRO A 3 -2.58 -4.45 -15.95
CA PRO A 3 -3.77 -5.18 -15.53
C PRO A 3 -4.76 -5.35 -16.69
N ILE A 4 -5.61 -6.38 -16.60
CA ILE A 4 -6.74 -6.63 -17.51
C ILE A 4 -7.86 -5.63 -17.22
N GLN A 5 -8.09 -5.34 -15.93
CA GLN A 5 -9.08 -4.38 -15.44
C GLN A 5 -8.53 -3.71 -14.18
N GLU A 6 -8.90 -2.45 -13.98
CA GLU A 6 -8.66 -1.70 -12.76
C GLU A 6 -9.97 -1.13 -12.22
N ARG A 7 -10.16 -1.18 -10.91
CA ARG A 7 -11.27 -0.53 -10.22
C ARG A 7 -10.80 0.12 -8.93
N THR A 8 -11.37 1.26 -8.59
CA THR A 8 -11.19 1.85 -7.27
C THR A 8 -11.89 0.97 -6.22
N ALA A 9 -11.19 0.68 -5.13
CA ALA A 9 -11.66 -0.26 -4.12
C ALA A 9 -11.41 0.26 -2.71
N LEU A 10 -12.35 -0.02 -1.81
CA LEU A 10 -12.24 0.23 -0.38
C LEU A 10 -12.01 -1.09 0.37
N LEU A 11 -10.98 -1.10 1.21
CA LEU A 11 -10.71 -2.14 2.19
C LEU A 11 -11.12 -1.65 3.58
N GLU A 12 -12.12 -2.27 4.18
CA GLU A 12 -12.54 -1.98 5.55
C GLU A 12 -11.73 -2.78 6.56
N ASN A 13 -11.64 -2.27 7.78
CA ASN A 13 -10.95 -2.86 8.93
C ASN A 13 -9.44 -3.01 8.78
N TYR A 14 -8.84 -2.26 7.85
CA TYR A 14 -7.40 -2.13 7.71
C TYR A 14 -7.00 -0.65 7.60
N ARG A 15 -5.87 -0.32 8.23
CA ARG A 15 -5.23 0.99 8.09
C ARG A 15 -3.95 0.88 7.28
N LEU A 16 -3.72 1.84 6.39
CA LEU A 16 -2.42 2.07 5.78
C LEU A 16 -1.42 2.54 6.84
N CYS A 17 -0.24 1.96 6.85
CA CYS A 17 0.91 2.39 7.65
C CYS A 17 2.21 2.23 6.85
N PHE A 18 3.33 2.77 7.36
CA PHE A 18 4.63 2.72 6.69
C PHE A 18 5.69 2.04 7.54
N ASN A 19 5.32 0.88 8.10
CA ASN A 19 6.09 0.19 9.14
C ASN A 19 7.01 -0.92 8.61
N LEU A 20 7.11 -1.15 7.30
CA LEU A 20 8.06 -2.12 6.75
C LEU A 20 9.43 -1.45 6.54
N PRO A 21 10.49 -1.80 7.30
CA PRO A 21 11.77 -1.11 7.21
C PRO A 21 12.45 -1.29 5.86
N ILE A 22 12.99 -0.21 5.29
CA ILE A 22 13.90 -0.26 4.14
C ILE A 22 15.23 0.41 4.45
N GLY A 23 16.27 -0.42 4.54
CA GLY A 23 17.62 0.02 4.83
C GLY A 23 17.77 0.60 6.25
N ARG A 24 18.81 1.42 6.43
CA ARG A 24 19.06 2.16 7.68
C ARG A 24 18.20 3.44 7.74
N GLY A 25 18.07 4.00 8.94
CA GLY A 25 17.34 5.24 9.20
C GLY A 25 15.85 5.01 9.48
N GLU A 26 15.02 6.04 9.29
CA GLU A 26 13.58 6.01 9.60
C GLU A 26 12.70 5.50 8.47
N ARG A 27 13.25 5.26 7.28
CA ARG A 27 12.43 4.94 6.10
C ARG A 27 11.74 3.59 6.22
N GLY A 28 10.45 3.60 5.88
CA GLY A 28 9.65 2.41 5.66
C GLY A 28 8.71 2.54 4.47
N VAL A 29 8.16 1.41 4.03
CA VAL A 29 7.19 1.33 2.92
C VAL A 29 5.84 0.83 3.41
N ALA A 30 4.84 0.96 2.53
CA ALA A 30 3.44 0.75 2.84
C ALA A 30 3.17 -0.67 3.35
N ASN A 31 2.36 -0.78 4.38
CA ASN A 31 1.83 -2.03 4.89
C ASN A 31 0.38 -1.80 5.35
N LEU A 32 -0.35 -2.89 5.54
CA LEU A 32 -1.72 -2.86 6.05
C LEU A 32 -1.77 -3.49 7.43
N GLU A 33 -2.33 -2.77 8.40
CA GLU A 33 -2.54 -3.27 9.76
C GLU A 33 -4.04 -3.45 10.02
N PRO A 34 -4.48 -4.58 10.60
CA PRO A 34 -5.86 -4.73 11.03
C PRO A 34 -6.21 -3.64 12.05
N HIS A 35 -7.30 -2.92 11.80
CA HIS A 35 -7.80 -1.89 12.69
C HIS A 35 -9.29 -1.74 12.47
N LEU A 36 -10.10 -2.19 13.43
CA LEU A 36 -11.56 -2.14 13.34
C LEU A 36 -12.04 -0.72 13.03
N GLY A 37 -12.94 -0.59 12.05
CA GLY A 37 -13.48 0.70 11.60
C GLY A 37 -12.54 1.55 10.74
N ALA A 38 -11.28 1.14 10.54
CA ALA A 38 -10.40 1.82 9.59
C ALA A 38 -10.84 1.53 8.15
N ARG A 39 -10.54 2.48 7.26
CA ARG A 39 -10.88 2.42 5.83
C ARG A 39 -9.66 2.80 5.02
N THR A 40 -9.24 1.92 4.13
CA THR A 40 -8.11 2.13 3.24
C THR A 40 -8.58 2.03 1.80
N TRP A 41 -8.41 3.11 1.02
CA TRP A 41 -8.66 3.08 -0.41
C TRP A 41 -7.43 2.60 -1.17
N GLY A 42 -7.68 1.92 -2.28
CA GLY A 42 -6.67 1.45 -3.21
C GLY A 42 -7.27 1.14 -4.58
N VAL A 43 -6.49 0.44 -5.39
CA VAL A 43 -6.89 0.02 -6.74
C VAL A 43 -6.87 -1.51 -6.79
N LEU A 44 -8.01 -2.10 -7.16
CA LEU A 44 -8.15 -3.52 -7.42
C LEU A 44 -7.79 -3.80 -8.87
N TYR A 45 -6.76 -4.62 -9.07
CA TYR A 45 -6.32 -5.06 -10.38
C TYR A 45 -6.74 -6.49 -10.67
N LEU A 46 -7.41 -6.70 -11.80
CA LEU A 46 -7.56 -8.01 -12.40
C LEU A 46 -6.29 -8.30 -13.20
N ILE A 47 -5.60 -9.38 -12.86
CA ILE A 47 -4.31 -9.78 -13.46
C ILE A 47 -4.35 -11.27 -13.80
N THR A 48 -3.46 -11.71 -14.70
CA THR A 48 -3.31 -13.14 -14.99
C THR A 48 -2.63 -13.88 -13.84
N THR A 49 -2.73 -15.21 -13.83
CA THR A 49 -2.02 -16.06 -12.87
C THR A 49 -0.51 -15.85 -12.96
N GLU A 50 0.05 -15.76 -14.18
CA GLU A 50 1.49 -15.56 -14.40
C GLU A 50 1.95 -14.20 -13.85
N GLN A 51 1.13 -13.17 -13.98
CA GLN A 51 1.38 -11.85 -13.39
C GLN A 51 1.33 -11.91 -11.86
N SER A 52 0.35 -12.64 -11.29
CA SER A 52 0.28 -12.87 -9.84
C SER A 52 1.51 -13.60 -9.31
N GLU A 53 1.96 -14.66 -9.99
CA GLU A 53 3.16 -15.40 -9.59
C GLU A 53 4.43 -14.54 -9.72
N HIS A 54 4.48 -13.67 -10.72
CA HIS A 54 5.57 -12.70 -10.85
C HIS A 54 5.56 -11.68 -9.72
N LEU A 55 4.39 -11.21 -9.28
CA LEU A 55 4.27 -10.37 -8.08
C LEU A 55 4.76 -11.10 -6.84
N ASP A 56 4.34 -12.34 -6.64
CA ASP A 56 4.79 -13.15 -5.49
C ASP A 56 6.32 -13.27 -5.43
N ARG A 57 6.98 -13.41 -6.60
CA ARG A 57 8.45 -13.44 -6.68
C ARG A 57 9.11 -12.07 -6.42
N THR A 58 8.52 -10.97 -6.90
CA THR A 58 9.12 -9.62 -6.86
C THR A 58 8.89 -8.90 -5.54
N GLU A 59 7.74 -9.09 -4.88
CA GLU A 59 7.43 -8.56 -3.55
C GLU A 59 8.22 -9.26 -2.43
N GLY A 60 9.09 -10.21 -2.79
CA GLY A 60 9.99 -10.86 -1.86
C GLY A 60 9.25 -11.82 -0.92
N ALA A 61 8.27 -12.57 -1.43
CA ALA A 61 7.78 -13.77 -0.72
C ALA A 61 8.97 -14.70 -0.38
N SER A 62 9.96 -14.79 -1.28
CA SER A 62 11.23 -15.51 -1.09
C SER A 62 12.15 -14.92 0.00
N LEU A 63 11.95 -13.65 0.40
CA LEU A 63 12.69 -12.97 1.48
C LEU A 63 11.87 -12.84 2.78
N GLY A 64 10.62 -13.35 2.80
CA GLY A 64 9.72 -13.31 3.94
C GLY A 64 9.29 -11.88 4.33
N ARG A 65 9.24 -10.94 3.38
CA ARG A 65 8.89 -9.54 3.66
C ARG A 65 7.38 -9.31 3.63
N TYR A 66 6.65 -9.97 2.73
CA TYR A 66 5.19 -9.94 2.70
C TYR A 66 4.63 -11.36 2.58
N ARG A 67 3.46 -11.57 3.18
CA ARG A 67 2.59 -12.72 2.92
C ARG A 67 1.36 -12.25 2.17
N ARG A 68 0.87 -13.07 1.25
CA ARG A 68 -0.43 -12.88 0.61
C ARG A 68 -1.53 -13.13 1.64
N ILE A 69 -2.47 -12.21 1.73
CA ILE A 69 -3.68 -12.36 2.56
C ILE A 69 -4.92 -12.23 1.69
N PRO A 70 -5.96 -13.06 1.91
CA PRO A 70 -7.25 -12.85 1.28
C PRO A 70 -7.92 -11.61 1.87
N VAL A 71 -8.61 -10.84 1.03
CA VAL A 71 -9.38 -9.67 1.45
C VAL A 71 -10.73 -9.63 0.73
N SER A 72 -11.73 -9.01 1.35
CA SER A 72 -12.98 -8.61 0.72
C SER A 72 -12.95 -7.10 0.52
N LEU A 73 -13.17 -6.66 -0.72
CA LEU A 73 -13.06 -5.27 -1.14
C LEU A 73 -14.42 -4.76 -1.60
N ILE A 74 -14.74 -3.52 -1.24
CA ILE A 74 -15.95 -2.83 -1.71
C ILE A 74 -15.59 -2.01 -2.95
N VAL A 75 -16.27 -2.24 -4.06
CA VAL A 75 -16.12 -1.50 -5.32
C VAL A 75 -17.48 -0.93 -5.75
N ASP A 76 -17.46 0.01 -6.70
CA ASP A 76 -18.65 0.50 -7.42
C ASP A 76 -19.82 0.92 -6.50
N GLY A 77 -19.51 1.46 -5.32
CA GLY A 77 -20.49 1.97 -4.36
C GLY A 77 -21.16 0.91 -3.47
N GLY A 78 -20.77 -0.37 -3.54
CA GLY A 78 -21.28 -1.40 -2.63
C GLY A 78 -21.08 -2.86 -3.02
N GLU A 79 -20.58 -3.15 -4.23
CA GLU A 79 -20.28 -4.52 -4.65
C GLU A 79 -19.09 -5.06 -3.84
N GLN A 80 -19.22 -6.27 -3.29
CA GLN A 80 -18.10 -6.95 -2.62
C GLN A 80 -17.39 -7.89 -3.58
N ILE A 81 -16.08 -7.70 -3.74
CA ILE A 81 -15.20 -8.56 -4.55
C ILE A 81 -14.12 -9.17 -3.67
N SER A 82 -13.97 -10.49 -3.75
CA SER A 82 -12.86 -11.22 -3.15
C SER A 82 -11.58 -10.99 -3.93
N GLY A 83 -10.49 -10.69 -3.22
CA GLY A 83 -9.18 -10.49 -3.80
C GLY A 83 -8.08 -10.88 -2.83
N PHE A 84 -6.87 -10.41 -3.13
CA PHE A 84 -5.74 -10.56 -2.23
C PHE A 84 -4.91 -9.29 -2.18
N THR A 85 -4.17 -9.14 -1.10
CA THR A 85 -3.14 -8.11 -0.96
C THR A 85 -1.95 -8.69 -0.21
N TYR A 86 -0.91 -7.87 -0.03
CA TYR A 86 0.31 -8.23 0.66
C TYR A 86 0.37 -7.53 2.02
N GLN A 87 0.64 -8.30 3.06
CA GLN A 87 0.85 -7.80 4.42
C GLN A 87 2.18 -8.31 4.99
N SER A 88 2.93 -7.45 5.67
CA SER A 88 4.12 -7.86 6.42
C SER A 88 3.81 -8.00 7.91
N VAL A 89 4.42 -9.02 8.53
CA VAL A 89 4.49 -9.15 10.00
C VAL A 89 5.82 -8.66 10.57
N ARG A 90 6.80 -8.34 9.71
CA ARG A 90 8.11 -7.81 10.12
C ARG A 90 8.07 -6.29 10.13
N VAL A 91 7.58 -5.74 11.24
CA VAL A 91 7.27 -4.32 11.36
C VAL A 91 8.20 -3.59 12.33
N ASN A 92 8.45 -2.32 12.06
CA ASN A 92 8.97 -1.35 13.02
C ASN A 92 8.10 -0.08 12.92
N TRP A 93 7.48 0.30 14.03
CA TRP A 93 6.50 1.39 14.10
C TRP A 93 7.13 2.79 14.15
N GLU A 94 8.45 2.90 14.34
CA GLU A 94 9.19 4.16 14.26
C GLU A 94 9.45 4.58 12.80
N ARG A 95 9.01 3.76 11.84
CA ARG A 95 9.24 3.99 10.42
C ARG A 95 8.20 4.92 9.82
N LYS A 96 8.65 5.72 8.86
CA LYS A 96 7.90 6.74 8.15
C LYS A 96 8.15 6.63 6.64
N PRO A 97 7.20 7.01 5.77
CA PRO A 97 7.46 7.08 4.34
C PRO A 97 8.49 8.16 4.03
N SER A 98 9.30 7.96 2.99
CA SER A 98 10.07 9.07 2.43
C SER A 98 9.16 9.99 1.60
N GLN A 99 9.57 11.25 1.42
CA GLN A 99 8.87 12.20 0.53
C GLN A 99 8.67 11.60 -0.87
N ARG A 100 9.72 10.99 -1.45
CA ARG A 100 9.64 10.35 -2.77
C ARG A 100 8.58 9.23 -2.79
N TYR A 101 8.55 8.39 -1.77
CA TYR A 101 7.66 7.23 -1.75
C TYR A 101 6.19 7.65 -1.58
N ILE A 102 5.88 8.55 -0.65
CA ILE A 102 4.50 9.02 -0.47
C ILE A 102 4.00 9.80 -1.68
N SER A 103 4.87 10.55 -2.38
CA SER A 103 4.51 11.24 -3.63
C SER A 103 4.03 10.25 -4.69
N LEU A 104 4.69 9.09 -4.84
CA LEU A 104 4.25 8.04 -5.79
C LEU A 104 2.86 7.49 -5.43
N LEU A 105 2.58 7.30 -4.14
CA LEU A 105 1.25 6.86 -3.67
C LEU A 105 0.18 7.92 -3.96
N ILE A 106 0.48 9.19 -3.73
CA ILE A 106 -0.44 10.31 -4.00
C ILE A 106 -0.67 10.46 -5.51
N GLU A 107 0.36 10.37 -6.33
CA GLU A 107 0.27 10.42 -7.80
C GLU A 107 -0.61 9.28 -8.32
N GLY A 108 -0.38 8.04 -7.86
CA GLY A 108 -1.23 6.91 -8.21
C GLY A 108 -2.68 7.10 -7.74
N ALA A 109 -2.88 7.60 -6.52
CA ALA A 109 -4.22 7.88 -5.99
C ALA A 109 -4.98 8.91 -6.85
N VAL A 110 -4.29 9.97 -7.30
CA VAL A 110 -4.86 10.98 -8.19
C VAL A 110 -5.15 10.38 -9.57
N GLN A 111 -4.20 9.63 -10.14
CA GLN A 111 -4.36 9.02 -11.47
C GLN A 111 -5.59 8.10 -11.54
N HIS A 112 -5.84 7.32 -10.49
CA HIS A 112 -7.00 6.42 -10.41
C HIS A 112 -8.24 7.07 -9.78
N SER A 113 -8.25 8.40 -9.60
CA SER A 113 -9.38 9.14 -9.05
C SER A 113 -9.89 8.59 -7.70
N LEU A 114 -8.96 8.21 -6.81
CA LEU A 114 -9.31 7.86 -5.44
C LEU A 114 -9.95 9.08 -4.72
N PRO A 115 -10.79 8.85 -3.70
CA PRO A 115 -11.48 9.93 -3.01
C PRO A 115 -10.54 11.04 -2.49
N ALA A 116 -10.98 12.30 -2.64
CA ALA A 116 -10.16 13.47 -2.33
C ALA A 116 -9.76 13.54 -0.85
N ASP A 117 -10.65 13.11 0.04
CA ASP A 117 -10.38 12.98 1.48
C ASP A 117 -9.29 11.94 1.77
N TYR A 118 -9.23 10.85 0.99
CA TYR A 118 -8.15 9.87 1.09
C TYR A 118 -6.81 10.44 0.60
N ILE A 119 -6.80 11.23 -0.48
CA ILE A 119 -5.59 11.93 -0.93
C ILE A 119 -5.09 12.91 0.14
N VAL A 120 -6.01 13.64 0.80
CA VAL A 120 -5.68 14.50 1.95
C VAL A 120 -5.12 13.69 3.11
N TYR A 121 -5.69 12.51 3.39
CA TYR A 121 -5.17 11.58 4.40
C TYR A 121 -3.73 11.15 4.09
N LEU A 122 -3.41 10.78 2.85
CA LEU A 122 -2.04 10.40 2.45
C LEU A 122 -1.03 11.55 2.68
N ARG A 123 -1.44 12.80 2.49
CA ARG A 123 -0.57 13.98 2.70
C ARG A 123 -0.28 14.28 4.18
N ARG A 124 -1.00 13.67 5.12
CA ARG A 124 -0.85 13.92 6.56
C ARG A 124 0.18 13.02 7.23
N PHE A 125 0.72 12.02 6.53
CA PHE A 125 1.75 11.17 7.10
C PHE A 125 3.02 11.98 7.38
N GLU A 126 3.54 11.82 8.60
CA GLU A 126 4.85 12.35 8.95
C GLU A 126 5.91 11.66 8.10
N LEU A 127 6.88 12.44 7.60
CA LEU A 127 7.89 11.94 6.66
C LEU A 127 9.16 11.53 7.40
N ALA A 128 9.81 10.48 6.91
CA ALA A 128 11.15 10.11 7.34
C ALA A 128 12.14 11.22 6.96
N VAL A 129 13.10 11.48 7.84
CA VAL A 129 14.24 12.34 7.50
C VAL A 129 15.02 11.70 6.35
N ASP A 130 15.20 12.44 5.25
CA ASP A 130 16.07 11.98 4.17
C ASP A 130 17.53 12.35 4.48
N GLU A 131 18.23 11.42 5.13
CA GLU A 131 19.66 11.51 5.44
C GLU A 131 20.56 11.78 4.20
N ARG A 132 20.04 11.59 2.98
CA ARG A 132 20.76 11.89 1.73
C ARG A 132 20.67 13.36 1.32
N VAL A 133 19.66 14.07 1.82
CA VAL A 133 19.40 15.49 1.51
C VAL A 133 20.05 16.40 2.57
N SER A 134 20.28 15.89 3.79
CA SER A 134 20.88 16.64 4.90
C SER A 134 22.39 16.92 4.78
N LYS A 135 23.00 16.70 3.61
CA LYS A 135 24.37 17.14 3.29
C LYS A 135 24.31 18.27 2.28
N THR A 136 24.06 19.49 2.74
CA THR A 136 24.39 20.72 2.01
C THR A 136 25.05 21.67 2.99
#